data_AF-A0AAW6LX91-F1
#
_entry.id   AF-A0AAW6LX91-F1
#
_cell.length_a   1.000
_cell.length_b   1.000
_cell.length_c   1.000
_cell.angle_alpha   90.00
_cell.angle_beta   90.00
_cell.angle_gamma   90.00
#
_symmetry.space_group_name_H-M   'P 1'
#
loop_
_entity.id
_entity.type
_entity.pdbx_description
1 polymer ?
#
loop_
_entity_poly.entity_id
_entity_poly.type
_entity_poly.pdbx_seq_one_letter_code
_entity_poly.pdbx_strand_id
1 'polypeptide(L)'
;MKRNKLYILPLILSLFWGLTSCEDDSSIESAGTGSVSGITLKLSMPSSVASRAVEEPGEEVLNENTIKSLDVFVYREGADECLFYQHFAFSPELTGTGEHTATLDAAQEKFDQNINHTIYVVANHTATIPAAGLSLPELKALTAPTLDADKKQDAFLMDGKHTMVLNDGIIVNKEIPVVLKRATAKIRISLNYVNSFTPIDNNIPSKKMVNYATSGSSIADGSVNTPTLQSMNSFTEQNTGAGNSN
;
A
#
# COMPACT_ATOMS: atom_id res chain seq x y z
N MET A 1 43.98 46.69 -60.35
CA MET A 1 43.23 47.62 -61.22
C MET A 1 41.99 48.10 -60.47
N LYS A 2 41.66 49.37 -60.62
CA LYS A 2 40.65 50.16 -59.88
C LYS A 2 39.19 49.77 -60.19
N ARG A 3 38.31 49.98 -59.19
CA ARG A 3 36.88 50.38 -59.27
C ARG A 3 35.90 49.29 -59.75
N ASN A 4 34.62 49.22 -59.36
CA ASN A 4 33.72 50.18 -58.72
C ASN A 4 32.48 49.46 -58.13
N LYS A 5 31.78 50.15 -57.22
CA LYS A 5 30.51 49.82 -56.55
C LYS A 5 29.29 49.75 -57.50
N LEU A 6 28.23 49.01 -57.13
CA LEU A 6 26.82 49.46 -56.97
C LEU A 6 25.88 48.23 -56.73
N TYR A 7 25.23 48.06 -55.57
CA TYR A 7 23.87 48.50 -55.13
C TYR A 7 22.66 47.61 -55.58
N ILE A 8 21.90 47.16 -54.57
CA ILE A 8 20.41 47.06 -54.44
C ILE A 8 19.65 45.81 -54.98
N LEU A 9 18.95 45.16 -54.02
CA LEU A 9 17.84 44.17 -54.04
C LEU A 9 16.71 44.50 -55.07
N PRO A 10 15.79 43.59 -55.52
CA PRO A 10 15.00 42.65 -54.67
C PRO A 10 14.49 41.34 -55.38
N LEU A 11 13.56 40.62 -54.72
CA LEU A 11 12.41 39.85 -55.27
C LEU A 11 12.32 38.32 -54.98
N ILE A 12 11.66 38.02 -53.86
CA ILE A 12 10.49 37.12 -53.66
C ILE A 12 10.17 36.09 -54.78
N LEU A 13 10.13 34.79 -54.47
CA LEU A 13 8.90 33.96 -54.32
C LEU A 13 9.14 32.44 -54.47
N SER A 14 8.50 31.68 -53.57
CA SER A 14 8.13 30.26 -53.61
C SER A 14 9.23 29.21 -53.36
N LEU A 15 9.10 28.49 -52.24
CA LEU A 15 8.57 27.13 -52.33
C LEU A 15 7.90 26.69 -51.03
N PHE A 16 6.68 26.18 -51.19
CA PHE A 16 5.86 25.42 -50.25
C PHE A 16 6.69 24.38 -49.47
N TRP A 17 6.26 24.04 -48.25
CA TRP A 17 5.71 22.72 -47.87
C TRP A 17 4.87 22.91 -46.60
N GLY A 18 3.56 22.69 -46.75
CA GLY A 18 2.61 22.72 -45.64
C GLY A 18 2.69 21.42 -44.86
N LEU A 19 3.02 21.53 -43.57
CA LEU A 19 2.69 20.50 -42.60
C LEU A 19 1.25 20.75 -42.15
N THR A 20 0.36 19.91 -42.67
CA THR A 20 -0.92 19.60 -42.04
C THR A 20 -0.60 19.04 -40.66
N SER A 21 -0.91 19.80 -39.62
CA SER A 21 -1.04 19.28 -38.27
C SER A 21 -2.47 18.77 -38.16
N CYS A 22 -2.65 17.46 -38.03
CA CYS A 22 -3.89 16.92 -37.51
C CYS A 22 -4.06 17.47 -36.08
N GLU A 23 -4.98 18.41 -35.90
CA GLU A 23 -5.65 18.58 -34.63
C GLU A 23 -6.50 17.33 -34.40
N ASP A 24 -5.98 16.42 -33.58
CA ASP A 24 -6.79 15.35 -32.99
C ASP A 24 -7.56 15.98 -31.83
N ASP A 25 -8.74 16.51 -32.15
CA ASP A 25 -9.72 17.01 -31.19
C ASP A 25 -10.47 15.80 -30.61
N SER A 26 -9.77 15.02 -29.79
CA SER A 26 -10.34 13.91 -29.02
C SER A 26 -10.40 14.29 -27.54
N SER A 27 -11.52 14.94 -27.20
CA SER A 27 -12.19 14.96 -25.90
C SER A 27 -11.28 14.97 -24.67
N ILE A 28 -11.00 16.17 -24.16
CA ILE A 28 -10.68 16.36 -22.74
C ILE A 28 -11.87 15.80 -21.94
N GLU A 29 -11.71 14.60 -21.40
CA GLU A 29 -12.54 14.14 -20.30
C GLU A 29 -12.49 15.22 -19.23
N SER A 30 -13.68 15.65 -18.79
CA SER A 30 -13.84 16.61 -17.72
C SER A 30 -13.12 16.07 -16.49
N ALA A 31 -11.89 16.54 -16.27
CA ALA A 31 -11.25 16.46 -14.97
C ALA A 31 -12.20 17.19 -14.03
N GLY A 32 -12.93 16.42 -13.23
CA GLY A 32 -13.72 16.97 -12.14
C GLY A 32 -12.82 17.93 -11.37
N THR A 33 -13.37 19.10 -11.04
CA THR A 33 -12.68 20.10 -10.24
C THR A 33 -12.41 19.49 -8.87
N GLY A 34 -11.28 18.78 -8.74
CA GLY A 34 -10.77 18.33 -7.47
C GLY A 34 -10.61 19.56 -6.58
N SER A 35 -11.04 19.45 -5.32
CA SER A 35 -10.80 20.49 -4.32
C SER A 35 -9.32 20.88 -4.39
N VAL A 36 -9.00 22.15 -4.66
CA VAL A 36 -7.63 22.62 -4.88
C VAL A 36 -6.79 22.52 -3.58
N SER A 37 -7.45 22.35 -2.43
CA SER A 37 -6.85 22.09 -1.11
C SER A 37 -7.08 20.66 -0.59
N GLY A 38 -7.35 19.69 -1.48
CA GLY A 38 -7.60 18.31 -1.09
C GLY A 38 -6.36 17.60 -0.53
N ILE A 39 -6.61 16.49 0.16
CA ILE A 39 -5.56 15.56 0.60
C ILE A 39 -5.85 14.19 -0.01
N THR A 40 -4.83 13.65 -0.66
CA THR A 40 -4.90 12.40 -1.39
C THR A 40 -3.93 11.40 -0.77
N LEU A 41 -4.43 10.22 -0.41
CA LEU A 41 -3.63 9.09 0.02
C LEU A 41 -3.18 8.29 -1.19
N LYS A 42 -1.88 8.06 -1.32
CA LYS A 42 -1.28 7.22 -2.36
C LYS A 42 -0.69 5.96 -1.72
N LEU A 43 -1.41 4.86 -1.88
CA LEU A 43 -1.10 3.56 -1.32
C LEU A 43 -0.26 2.75 -2.30
N SER A 44 0.75 2.09 -1.77
CA SER A 44 1.51 1.08 -2.49
C SER A 44 1.81 -0.10 -1.60
N MET A 45 2.04 -1.26 -2.22
CA MET A 45 2.61 -2.42 -1.56
C MET A 45 4.14 -2.30 -1.57
N PRO A 46 4.85 -2.82 -0.57
CA PRO A 46 6.30 -2.85 -0.57
C PRO A 46 6.80 -3.52 -1.86
N SER A 47 7.57 -2.75 -2.63
CA SER A 47 8.45 -3.31 -3.65
C SER A 47 9.73 -3.75 -2.95
N SER A 48 10.28 -4.88 -3.39
CA SER A 48 11.39 -5.60 -2.75
C SER A 48 12.46 -4.66 -2.14
N VAL A 49 12.65 -4.71 -0.82
CA VAL A 49 13.77 -4.09 -0.11
C VAL A 49 14.68 -5.18 0.45
N ALA A 50 15.99 -4.95 0.41
CA ALA A 50 17.04 -5.94 0.67
C ALA A 50 16.95 -6.62 2.06
N SER A 51 16.16 -7.69 2.13
CA SER A 51 16.23 -8.74 3.15
C SER A 51 17.24 -9.81 2.74
N ARG A 52 17.75 -10.59 3.71
CA ARG A 52 18.59 -11.78 3.42
C ARG A 52 17.80 -12.91 2.74
N ALA A 53 16.47 -12.84 2.78
CA ALA A 53 15.57 -13.65 1.98
C ALA A 53 15.11 -12.85 0.75
N VAL A 54 14.90 -13.53 -0.38
CA VAL A 54 14.22 -12.93 -1.53
C VAL A 54 12.83 -12.50 -1.06
N GLU A 55 12.52 -11.20 -1.11
CA GLU A 55 11.19 -10.71 -0.78
C GLU A 55 10.24 -11.09 -1.91
N GLU A 56 9.27 -11.93 -1.59
CA GLU A 56 8.33 -12.47 -2.57
C GLU A 56 7.13 -11.53 -2.69
N PRO A 57 6.73 -11.15 -3.91
CA PRO A 57 5.45 -10.50 -4.12
C PRO A 57 4.33 -11.32 -3.49
N GLY A 58 3.31 -10.63 -2.97
CA GLY A 58 2.12 -11.31 -2.49
C GLY A 58 1.48 -12.16 -3.58
N GLU A 59 1.03 -13.37 -3.23
CA GLU A 59 0.30 -14.27 -4.10
C GLU A 59 -1.20 -13.96 -4.09
N GLU A 60 -1.75 -13.63 -5.25
CA GLU A 60 -3.19 -13.32 -5.41
C GLU A 60 -4.07 -14.53 -5.05
N VAL A 61 -3.63 -15.75 -5.37
CA VAL A 61 -4.37 -16.98 -5.02
C VAL A 61 -4.46 -17.21 -3.51
N LEU A 62 -3.63 -16.53 -2.71
CA LEU A 62 -3.62 -16.57 -1.24
C LEU A 62 -4.19 -15.29 -0.62
N ASN A 63 -4.71 -14.35 -1.43
CA ASN A 63 -5.24 -13.07 -1.00
C ASN A 63 -4.21 -12.21 -0.24
N GLU A 64 -2.91 -12.39 -0.52
CA GLU A 64 -1.84 -11.76 0.24
C GLU A 64 -1.85 -10.23 0.09
N ASN A 65 -2.23 -9.69 -1.07
CA ASN A 65 -2.33 -8.25 -1.33
C ASN A 65 -3.77 -7.70 -1.22
N THR A 66 -4.75 -8.51 -0.86
CA THR A 66 -6.16 -8.09 -0.88
C THR A 66 -6.43 -7.01 0.17
N ILE A 67 -7.03 -5.88 -0.24
CA ILE A 67 -7.51 -4.80 0.64
C ILE A 67 -9.01 -4.62 0.46
N LYS A 68 -9.76 -4.95 1.50
CA LYS A 68 -11.22 -4.81 1.60
C LYS A 68 -11.62 -3.49 2.23
N SER A 69 -10.81 -3.00 3.17
CA SER A 69 -11.05 -1.75 3.90
C SER A 69 -9.76 -1.07 4.32
N LEU A 70 -9.85 0.23 4.59
CA LEU A 70 -8.78 1.03 5.18
C LEU A 70 -9.34 1.96 6.26
N ASP A 71 -8.58 2.08 7.33
CA ASP A 71 -8.77 3.05 8.39
C ASP A 71 -7.58 4.01 8.39
N VAL A 72 -7.83 5.30 8.20
CA VAL A 72 -6.81 6.36 8.18
C VAL A 72 -6.95 7.20 9.43
N PHE A 73 -5.87 7.34 10.19
CA PHE A 73 -5.79 8.16 11.40
C PHE A 73 -4.72 9.23 11.23
N VAL A 74 -5.02 10.47 11.60
CA VAL A 74 -4.08 11.59 11.57
C VAL A 74 -3.92 12.18 12.95
N TYR A 75 -2.68 12.27 13.40
CA TYR A 75 -2.28 12.86 14.67
C TYR A 75 -1.34 14.03 14.41
N ARG A 76 -1.38 15.06 15.26
CA ARG A 76 -0.28 16.04 15.32
C ARG A 76 0.97 15.31 15.82
N GLU A 77 2.14 15.58 15.24
CA GLU A 77 3.39 14.97 15.70
C GLU A 77 3.60 15.23 17.21
N GLY A 78 3.79 14.15 17.98
CA GLY A 78 3.96 14.21 19.43
C GLY A 78 2.68 14.35 20.26
N ALA A 79 1.50 14.32 19.65
CA ALA A 79 0.21 14.34 20.35
C ALA A 79 -0.51 12.98 20.27
N ASP A 80 -1.37 12.72 21.26
CA ASP A 80 -2.15 11.47 21.34
C ASP A 80 -3.58 11.61 20.80
N GLU A 81 -4.06 12.84 20.61
CA GLU A 81 -5.42 13.11 20.13
C GLU A 81 -5.53 12.85 18.61
N CYS A 82 -6.53 12.06 18.22
CA CYS A 82 -6.85 11.83 16.82
C CYS A 82 -7.55 13.06 16.24
N LEU A 83 -6.89 13.73 15.29
CA LEU A 83 -7.42 14.93 14.65
C LEU A 83 -8.37 14.62 13.48
N PHE A 84 -8.14 13.47 12.83
CA PHE A 84 -8.95 13.01 11.72
C PHE A 84 -8.94 11.49 11.67
N TYR A 85 -10.13 10.93 11.44
CA TYR A 85 -10.34 9.53 11.16
C TYR A 85 -11.23 9.40 9.94
N GLN A 86 -10.89 8.47 9.05
CA GLN A 86 -11.74 8.09 7.94
C GLN A 86 -11.63 6.60 7.64
N HIS A 87 -12.80 5.99 7.41
CA HIS A 87 -12.93 4.62 6.96
C HIS A 87 -13.23 4.57 5.47
N PHE A 88 -12.58 3.64 4.76
CA PHE A 88 -12.88 3.26 3.39
C PHE A 88 -13.30 1.80 3.36
N ALA A 89 -14.40 1.52 2.68
CA ALA A 89 -14.80 0.16 2.30
C ALA A 89 -14.75 0.05 0.78
N PHE A 90 -14.04 -0.96 0.27
CA PHE A 90 -13.86 -1.17 -1.16
C PHE A 90 -14.78 -2.27 -1.67
N SER A 91 -15.52 -1.93 -2.74
CA SER A 91 -16.35 -2.87 -3.48
C SER A 91 -16.31 -2.50 -4.95
N PRO A 92 -15.55 -3.21 -5.80
CA PRO A 92 -14.77 -4.42 -5.48
C PRO A 92 -13.56 -4.16 -4.56
N GLU A 93 -13.08 -5.21 -3.90
CA GLU A 93 -11.85 -5.21 -3.10
C GLU A 93 -10.64 -4.86 -3.98
N LEU A 94 -9.62 -4.19 -3.42
CA LEU A 94 -8.37 -3.94 -4.13
C LEU A 94 -7.49 -5.19 -4.08
N THR A 95 -6.77 -5.46 -5.16
CA THR A 95 -5.88 -6.62 -5.32
C THR A 95 -4.61 -6.23 -6.09
N GLY A 96 -3.61 -7.11 -6.12
CA GLY A 96 -2.35 -6.83 -6.81
C GLY A 96 -1.41 -5.86 -6.07
N THR A 97 -0.38 -5.42 -6.78
CA THR A 97 0.70 -4.55 -6.25
C THR A 97 0.67 -3.13 -6.82
N GLY A 98 -0.39 -2.79 -7.56
CA GLY A 98 -0.55 -1.47 -8.17
C GLY A 98 -0.70 -0.36 -7.14
N GLU A 99 -0.33 0.86 -7.52
CA GLU A 99 -0.62 2.03 -6.69
C GLU A 99 -2.13 2.29 -6.67
N HIS A 100 -2.67 2.63 -5.50
CA HIS A 100 -4.06 3.01 -5.33
C HIS A 100 -4.17 4.40 -4.70
N THR A 101 -5.15 5.17 -5.15
CA THR A 101 -5.36 6.54 -4.71
C THR A 101 -6.73 6.68 -4.05
N ALA A 102 -6.77 7.23 -2.84
CA ALA A 102 -8.00 7.55 -2.12
C ALA A 102 -7.98 8.99 -1.61
N THR A 103 -9.07 9.72 -1.79
CA THR A 103 -9.17 11.11 -1.34
C THR A 103 -9.72 11.16 0.08
N LEU A 104 -9.04 11.89 0.97
CA LEU A 104 -9.54 12.11 2.33
C LEU A 104 -10.65 13.17 2.33
N ASP A 105 -11.67 12.98 3.17
CA ASP A 105 -12.73 13.98 3.42
C ASP A 105 -12.24 15.07 4.40
N ALA A 106 -11.11 15.67 4.05
CA ALA A 106 -10.49 16.75 4.78
C ALA A 106 -9.75 17.67 3.79
N ALA A 107 -9.97 18.97 3.96
CA ALA A 107 -9.12 19.98 3.34
C ALA A 107 -7.92 20.27 4.27
N GLN A 108 -6.84 20.79 3.70
CA GLN A 108 -5.61 21.08 4.44
C GLN A 108 -5.82 22.00 5.63
N GLU A 109 -6.76 22.95 5.51
CA GLU A 109 -7.06 23.94 6.54
C GLU A 109 -7.64 23.32 7.83
N LYS A 110 -8.04 22.04 7.80
CA LYS A 110 -8.40 21.28 9.01
C LYS A 110 -7.18 21.08 9.93
N PHE A 111 -5.98 21.05 9.38
CA PHE A 111 -4.74 20.74 10.08
C PHE A 111 -3.95 22.02 10.38
N ASP A 112 -3.18 22.00 11.47
CA ASP A 112 -2.41 23.18 11.87
C ASP A 112 -1.35 23.52 10.83
N GLN A 113 -1.21 24.82 10.57
CA GLN A 113 -0.28 25.33 9.59
C GLN A 113 1.17 25.13 10.02
N ASN A 114 2.01 24.63 9.11
CA ASN A 114 3.44 24.38 9.28
C ASN A 114 3.78 23.41 10.43
N ILE A 115 2.86 22.48 10.74
CA ILE A 115 3.08 21.43 11.74
C ILE A 115 3.07 20.06 11.06
N ASN A 116 4.00 19.20 11.48
CA ASN A 116 4.02 17.81 11.07
C ASN A 116 2.86 17.04 11.67
N HIS A 117 2.30 16.14 10.87
CA HIS A 117 1.28 15.20 11.27
C HIS A 117 1.76 13.79 10.99
N THR A 118 1.53 12.88 11.92
CA THR A 118 1.78 11.45 11.74
C THR A 118 0.48 10.79 11.27
N ILE A 119 0.54 10.15 10.12
CA ILE A 119 -0.58 9.48 9.48
C ILE A 119 -0.35 7.99 9.60
N TYR A 120 -1.30 7.30 10.22
CA TYR A 120 -1.36 5.85 10.27
C TYR A 120 -2.46 5.35 9.34
N VAL A 121 -2.16 4.31 8.57
CA VAL A 121 -3.12 3.62 7.72
C VAL A 121 -3.14 2.16 8.13
N VAL A 122 -4.33 1.64 8.43
CA VAL A 122 -4.53 0.23 8.80
C VAL A 122 -5.52 -0.39 7.82
N ALA A 123 -5.09 -1.43 7.11
CA ALA A 123 -5.92 -2.15 6.15
C ALA A 123 -6.52 -3.41 6.77
N ASN A 124 -7.76 -3.74 6.40
CA ASN A 124 -8.44 -4.99 6.75
C ASN A 124 -8.57 -5.26 8.25
N HIS A 125 -8.59 -4.22 9.06
CA HIS A 125 -8.88 -4.36 10.46
C HIS A 125 -10.36 -4.70 10.70
N THR A 126 -10.66 -5.41 11.79
CA THR A 126 -12.00 -5.96 12.07
C THR A 126 -12.70 -5.35 13.28
N ALA A 127 -12.00 -4.60 14.14
CA ALA A 127 -12.66 -3.96 15.28
C ALA A 127 -13.42 -2.70 14.84
N THR A 128 -14.48 -2.40 15.59
CA THR A 128 -15.30 -1.22 15.39
C THR A 128 -14.57 0.01 15.92
N ILE A 129 -14.30 0.96 15.03
CA ILE A 129 -13.67 2.23 15.37
C ILE A 129 -14.75 3.29 15.61
N PRO A 130 -14.67 4.09 16.69
CA PRO A 130 -15.58 5.22 16.90
C PRO A 130 -15.47 6.25 15.77
N ALA A 131 -16.53 7.01 15.50
CA ALA A 131 -16.51 8.06 14.47
C ALA A 131 -15.44 9.14 14.72
N ALA A 132 -15.00 9.34 15.97
CA ALA A 132 -13.92 10.25 16.33
C ALA A 132 -12.51 9.66 16.08
N GLY A 133 -12.41 8.38 15.70
CA GLY A 133 -11.15 7.64 15.66
C GLY A 133 -10.74 7.11 17.02
N LEU A 134 -9.50 6.60 17.08
CA LEU A 134 -8.84 6.15 18.31
C LEU A 134 -7.76 7.13 18.70
N SER A 135 -7.57 7.42 19.99
CA SER A 135 -6.34 8.08 20.45
C SER A 135 -5.10 7.25 20.07
N LEU A 136 -3.93 7.87 19.98
CA LEU A 136 -2.71 7.17 19.60
C LEU A 136 -2.38 6.00 20.54
N PRO A 137 -2.55 6.10 21.88
CA PRO A 137 -2.39 4.95 22.77
C PRO A 137 -3.39 3.82 22.49
N GLU A 138 -4.65 4.14 22.18
CA GLU A 138 -5.67 3.14 21.84
C GLU A 138 -5.35 2.45 20.50
N LEU A 139 -4.91 3.21 19.48
CA LEU A 139 -4.46 2.66 18.21
C LEU A 139 -3.26 1.73 18.40
N LYS A 140 -2.28 2.13 19.25
CA LYS A 140 -1.11 1.30 19.58
C LYS A 140 -1.48 0.04 20.37
N ALA A 141 -2.55 0.08 21.16
CA ALA A 141 -3.03 -1.07 21.90
C ALA A 141 -3.88 -2.04 21.05
N LEU A 142 -4.23 -1.64 19.83
CA LEU A 142 -5.07 -2.42 18.93
C LEU A 142 -4.34 -3.69 18.48
N THR A 143 -5.00 -4.84 18.65
CA THR A 143 -4.45 -6.15 18.31
C THR A 143 -4.89 -6.60 16.94
N ALA A 144 -3.99 -7.25 16.20
CA ALA A 144 -4.31 -7.86 14.93
C ALA A 144 -5.33 -9.00 15.09
N PRO A 145 -6.19 -9.25 14.09
CA PRO A 145 -7.07 -10.42 14.08
C PRO A 145 -6.26 -11.71 14.24
N THR A 146 -6.84 -12.69 14.94
CA THR A 146 -6.20 -14.01 15.07
C THR A 146 -6.23 -14.76 13.74
N LEU A 147 -5.09 -15.32 13.36
CA LEU A 147 -4.93 -16.12 12.16
C LEU A 147 -5.03 -17.60 12.46
N ASP A 148 -5.64 -18.32 11.52
CA ASP A 148 -5.53 -19.77 11.44
C ASP A 148 -4.37 -20.13 10.51
N ALA A 149 -3.23 -20.54 11.08
CA ALA A 149 -2.02 -20.90 10.34
C ALA A 149 -2.19 -22.10 9.40
N ASP A 150 -3.33 -22.80 9.51
CA ASP A 150 -3.67 -23.94 8.66
C ASP A 150 -4.73 -23.61 7.60
N LYS A 151 -5.20 -22.35 7.50
CA LYS A 151 -6.17 -21.95 6.49
C LYS A 151 -5.70 -20.78 5.64
N LYS A 152 -6.21 -20.74 4.41
CA LYS A 152 -6.17 -19.55 3.58
C LYS A 152 -6.92 -18.42 4.31
N GLN A 153 -6.33 -17.24 4.34
CA GLN A 153 -6.96 -16.04 4.89
C GLN A 153 -7.75 -15.31 3.80
N ASP A 154 -8.86 -14.67 4.19
CA ASP A 154 -9.66 -13.88 3.25
C ASP A 154 -8.94 -12.58 2.86
N ALA A 155 -8.20 -11.99 3.80
CA ALA A 155 -7.28 -10.88 3.60
C ALA A 155 -6.32 -10.81 4.80
N PHE A 156 -5.21 -10.09 4.65
CA PHE A 156 -4.26 -9.86 5.74
C PHE A 156 -4.38 -8.44 6.27
N LEU A 157 -4.26 -8.30 7.59
CA LEU A 157 -4.07 -6.99 8.20
C LEU A 157 -2.76 -6.38 7.70
N MET A 158 -2.79 -5.10 7.32
CA MET A 158 -1.60 -4.36 6.91
C MET A 158 -1.56 -3.00 7.59
N ASP A 159 -0.36 -2.47 7.78
CA ASP A 159 -0.16 -1.14 8.33
C ASP A 159 0.82 -0.31 7.50
N GLY A 160 0.64 1.01 7.55
CA GLY A 160 1.54 1.97 6.94
C GLY A 160 1.59 3.25 7.77
N LYS A 161 2.73 3.93 7.73
CA LYS A 161 2.95 5.18 8.46
C LYS A 161 3.68 6.19 7.59
N HIS A 162 3.24 7.43 7.65
CA HIS A 162 3.94 8.57 7.05
C HIS A 162 3.93 9.76 8.00
N THR A 163 4.86 10.69 7.84
CA THR A 163 4.88 11.95 8.59
C THR A 163 5.22 13.10 7.65
N MET A 164 4.34 14.10 7.61
CA MET A 164 4.50 15.26 6.74
C MET A 164 3.69 16.46 7.24
N VAL A 165 3.98 17.64 6.69
CA VAL A 165 3.14 18.82 6.86
C VAL A 165 1.95 18.74 5.90
N LEU A 166 0.74 18.66 6.45
CA LEU A 166 -0.50 18.62 5.67
C LEU A 166 -1.00 20.02 5.29
N ASN A 167 -0.60 21.06 6.01
CA ASN A 167 -0.96 22.44 5.73
C ASN A 167 0.29 23.32 5.81
N ASP A 168 0.84 23.74 4.68
CA ASP A 168 1.96 24.69 4.62
C ASP A 168 1.49 26.12 4.25
N GLY A 169 0.17 26.35 4.18
CA GLY A 169 -0.42 27.59 3.71
C GLY A 169 -0.47 27.76 2.19
N ILE A 170 -0.04 26.76 1.41
CA ILE A 170 -0.15 26.75 -0.05
C ILE A 170 -1.34 25.90 -0.46
N ILE A 171 -2.32 26.49 -1.14
CA ILE A 171 -3.54 25.82 -1.64
C ILE A 171 -3.18 24.95 -2.85
N VAL A 172 -2.68 23.76 -2.60
CA VAL A 172 -2.38 22.72 -3.61
C VAL A 172 -2.61 21.33 -3.04
N ASN A 173 -3.13 20.38 -3.80
CA ASN A 173 -3.34 19.01 -3.33
C ASN A 173 -2.09 18.41 -2.64
N LYS A 174 -2.29 17.85 -1.44
CA LYS A 174 -1.23 17.10 -0.74
C LYS A 174 -1.38 15.63 -1.03
N GLU A 175 -0.28 14.99 -1.39
CA GLU A 175 -0.20 13.55 -1.56
C GLU A 175 0.52 12.93 -0.36
N ILE A 176 -0.13 11.96 0.30
CA ILE A 176 0.44 11.18 1.40
C ILE A 176 0.89 9.83 0.83
N PRO A 177 2.20 9.60 0.62
CA PRO A 177 2.69 8.31 0.16
C PRO A 177 2.77 7.33 1.33
N VAL A 178 2.06 6.20 1.22
CA VAL A 178 2.03 5.17 2.26
C VAL A 178 2.28 3.79 1.66
N VAL A 179 3.32 3.13 2.17
CA VAL A 179 3.64 1.73 1.85
C VAL A 179 3.00 0.84 2.91
N LEU A 180 2.09 -0.06 2.50
CA LEU A 180 1.37 -0.97 3.40
C LEU A 180 2.13 -2.29 3.60
N LYS A 181 2.48 -2.62 4.83
CA LYS A 181 3.18 -3.85 5.19
C LYS A 181 2.24 -4.79 5.92
N ARG A 182 2.29 -6.09 5.59
CA ARG A 182 1.52 -7.11 6.31
C ARG A 182 1.99 -7.20 7.76
N ALA A 183 1.04 -7.33 8.68
CA ALA A 183 1.31 -7.60 10.09
C ALA A 183 1.77 -9.06 10.35
N THR A 184 1.88 -9.88 9.29
CA THR A 184 2.08 -11.33 9.36
C THR A 184 3.30 -11.74 8.57
N ALA A 185 4.02 -12.76 9.05
CA ALA A 185 5.13 -13.36 8.31
C ALA A 185 4.68 -14.58 7.51
N LYS A 186 5.32 -14.79 6.36
CA LYS A 186 5.17 -16.00 5.54
C LYS A 186 6.37 -16.92 5.76
N ILE A 187 6.11 -18.20 5.95
CA ILE A 187 7.16 -19.23 6.03
C ILE A 187 6.96 -20.18 4.84
N ARG A 188 7.96 -20.26 3.98
CA ARG A 188 8.00 -21.21 2.85
C ARG A 188 8.98 -22.32 3.16
N ILE A 189 8.54 -23.57 3.00
CA ILE A 189 9.36 -24.77 3.23
C ILE A 189 9.45 -25.54 1.92
N SER A 190 10.64 -25.64 1.36
CA SER A 190 10.93 -26.46 0.18
C SER A 190 11.74 -27.68 0.61
N LEU A 191 11.27 -28.87 0.25
CA LEU A 191 11.93 -30.13 0.59
C LEU A 191 12.73 -30.63 -0.61
N ASN A 192 14.03 -30.82 -0.41
CA ASN A 192 14.91 -31.43 -1.40
C ASN A 192 15.40 -32.78 -0.88
N TYR A 193 15.06 -33.85 -1.59
CA TYR A 193 15.44 -35.21 -1.20
C TYR A 193 16.78 -35.60 -1.85
N VAL A 194 17.74 -36.03 -1.03
CA VAL A 194 19.10 -36.40 -1.45
C VAL A 194 19.46 -37.81 -0.97
N ASN A 195 20.57 -38.36 -1.44
CA ASN A 195 21.09 -39.68 -1.02
C ASN A 195 20.09 -40.83 -1.16
N SER A 196 19.34 -40.85 -2.27
CA SER A 196 18.33 -41.88 -2.57
C SER A 196 17.17 -41.96 -1.57
N PHE A 197 17.01 -40.98 -0.68
CA PHE A 197 15.74 -40.80 0.03
C PHE A 197 14.68 -40.36 -0.99
N THR A 198 13.54 -41.03 -0.97
CA THR A 198 12.34 -40.62 -1.69
C THR A 198 11.15 -40.74 -0.75
N PRO A 199 10.10 -39.92 -0.90
CA PRO A 199 8.84 -40.16 -0.21
C PRO A 199 8.35 -41.59 -0.50
N ILE A 200 7.91 -42.30 0.53
CA ILE A 200 7.25 -43.60 0.36
C ILE A 200 5.92 -43.36 -0.35
N ASP A 201 5.62 -44.15 -1.38
CA ASP A 201 4.34 -44.15 -2.12
C ASP A 201 3.88 -42.80 -2.68
N ASN A 202 4.81 -41.93 -3.11
CA ASN A 202 4.49 -40.55 -3.52
C ASN A 202 3.74 -39.73 -2.44
N ASN A 203 3.81 -40.13 -1.17
CA ASN A 203 3.11 -39.42 -0.11
C ASN A 203 3.64 -37.99 0.04
N ILE A 204 2.71 -37.04 0.07
CA ILE A 204 3.00 -35.64 0.36
C ILE A 204 3.35 -35.53 1.86
N PRO A 205 4.47 -34.88 2.23
CA PRO A 205 4.81 -34.67 3.64
C PRO A 205 3.73 -33.89 4.38
N SER A 206 3.29 -34.40 5.52
CA SER A 206 2.42 -33.68 6.44
C SER A 206 3.21 -32.65 7.25
N LYS A 207 2.57 -31.57 7.68
CA LYS A 207 3.18 -30.48 8.48
C LYS A 207 2.50 -30.30 9.84
N LYS A 208 3.23 -29.67 10.75
CA LYS A 208 2.71 -29.20 12.04
C LYS A 208 3.50 -27.96 12.47
N MET A 209 2.81 -26.86 12.77
CA MET A 209 3.43 -25.66 13.34
C MET A 209 3.32 -25.73 14.87
N VAL A 210 4.44 -25.42 15.54
CA VAL A 210 4.56 -25.37 17.00
C VAL A 210 5.20 -24.06 17.40
N ASN A 211 4.86 -23.57 18.59
CA ASN A 211 5.39 -22.32 19.16
C ASN A 211 5.18 -21.08 18.27
N TYR A 212 4.00 -20.95 17.65
CA TYR A 212 3.68 -19.81 16.79
C TYR A 212 2.70 -18.84 17.46
N ALA A 213 2.81 -17.56 17.15
CA ALA A 213 1.83 -16.56 17.56
C ALA A 213 0.66 -16.55 16.56
N THR A 214 -0.57 -16.49 17.05
CA THR A 214 -1.78 -16.36 16.21
C THR A 214 -2.18 -14.91 15.98
N SER A 215 -1.65 -13.97 16.77
CA SER A 215 -1.96 -12.54 16.70
C SER A 215 -0.76 -11.73 17.18
N GLY A 216 -0.79 -10.42 16.91
CA GLY A 216 0.23 -9.44 17.26
C GLY A 216 -0.38 -8.04 17.35
N SER A 217 0.45 -7.03 17.14
CA SER A 217 0.01 -5.63 17.05
C SER A 217 -0.63 -5.33 15.69
N SER A 218 -1.61 -4.42 15.66
CA SER A 218 -2.20 -3.96 14.40
C SER A 218 -1.34 -2.97 13.62
N ILE A 219 -0.36 -2.35 14.27
CA ILE A 219 0.60 -1.42 13.66
C ILE A 219 2.03 -1.73 14.10
N ALA A 220 3.03 -1.40 13.28
CA ALA A 220 4.44 -1.67 13.56
C ALA A 220 4.94 -1.00 14.86
N ASP A 221 4.37 0.16 15.19
CA ASP A 221 4.71 0.96 16.38
C ASP A 221 3.91 0.58 17.63
N GLY A 222 3.11 -0.48 17.57
CA GLY A 222 2.14 -0.79 18.63
C GLY A 222 2.79 -1.32 19.89
N SER A 223 1.96 -1.50 20.91
CA SER A 223 2.39 -1.97 22.22
C SER A 223 3.03 -3.35 22.12
N VAL A 224 4.21 -3.49 22.74
CA VAL A 224 4.91 -4.77 22.81
C VAL A 224 4.13 -5.70 23.73
N ASN A 225 3.51 -6.71 23.14
CA ASN A 225 2.81 -7.77 23.87
C ASN A 225 3.54 -9.09 23.63
N THR A 226 3.79 -9.87 24.68
CA THR A 226 4.30 -11.23 24.54
C THR A 226 3.14 -12.15 24.14
N PRO A 227 3.10 -12.68 22.90
CA PRO A 227 1.98 -13.50 22.47
C PRO A 227 1.98 -14.83 23.21
N THR A 228 0.78 -15.33 23.51
CA THR A 228 0.63 -16.72 23.98
C THR A 228 0.84 -17.65 22.79
N LEU A 229 1.96 -18.37 22.78
CA LEU A 229 2.31 -19.25 21.68
C LEU A 229 1.40 -20.47 21.62
N GLN A 230 1.03 -20.85 20.40
CA GLN A 230 0.15 -21.96 20.09
C GLN A 230 0.93 -23.09 19.40
N SER A 231 0.32 -24.27 19.39
CA SER A 231 0.78 -25.43 18.62
C SER A 231 -0.41 -26.12 17.99
N MET A 232 -0.26 -26.56 16.75
CA MET A 232 -1.27 -27.39 16.09
C MET A 232 -1.40 -28.72 16.84
N ASN A 233 -2.62 -29.27 16.95
CA ASN A 233 -2.86 -30.49 17.73
C ASN A 233 -2.25 -31.72 17.04
N SER A 234 -2.39 -31.83 15.73
CA SER A 234 -1.91 -32.96 14.91
C SER A 234 -1.08 -32.48 13.72
N PHE A 235 -0.51 -33.44 13.00
CA PHE A 235 -0.05 -33.19 11.64
C PHE A 235 -1.26 -33.01 10.71
N THR A 236 -1.13 -32.10 9.76
CA THR A 236 -2.11 -31.88 8.68
C THR A 236 -1.43 -32.04 7.33
N GLU A 237 -2.22 -32.32 6.31
CA GLU A 237 -1.74 -32.38 4.93
C GLU A 237 -1.23 -30.99 4.48
N GLN A 238 -0.56 -30.93 3.32
CA GLN A 238 -0.29 -29.63 2.70
C GLN A 238 -1.61 -28.99 2.29
N ASN A 239 -2.01 -27.93 2.99
CA ASN A 239 -3.24 -27.22 2.64
C ASN A 239 -3.09 -26.42 1.36
N THR A 240 -4.20 -26.29 0.64
CA THR A 240 -4.45 -25.33 -0.46
C THR A 240 -4.32 -23.86 -0.08
N GLY A 241 -4.00 -23.55 1.18
CA GLY A 241 -3.69 -22.19 1.68
C GLY A 241 -2.19 -21.91 1.82
N ALA A 242 -1.32 -22.87 1.48
CA ALA A 242 0.09 -22.63 1.23
C ALA A 242 0.28 -22.45 -0.28
N GLY A 243 1.08 -21.47 -0.69
CA GLY A 243 1.37 -21.24 -2.10
C GLY A 243 1.97 -22.47 -2.75
N ASN A 244 1.17 -23.22 -3.49
CA ASN A 244 1.62 -24.36 -4.28
C ASN A 244 2.02 -23.83 -5.66
N SER A 245 3.25 -23.37 -5.78
CA SER A 245 3.89 -23.32 -7.10
C SER A 245 4.50 -24.70 -7.35
N ASN A 246 3.73 -25.58 -8.00
CA ASN A 246 4.33 -26.66 -8.78
C ASN A 246 4.96 -26.06 -10.04
#